data_AF-A0A3M7SL50-F1
#
_entry.id   AF-A0A3M7SL50-F1
#
_cell.length_a   1.000
_cell.length_b   1.000
_cell.length_c   1.000
_cell.angle_alpha   90.00
_cell.angle_beta   90.00
_cell.angle_gamma   90.00
#
_symmetry.space_group_name_H-M   'P 1'
#
loop_
_entity.id
_entity.type
_entity.pdbx_description
1 polymer ?
#
loop_
_entity_poly.entity_id
_entity_poly.type
_entity_poly.pdbx_seq_one_letter_code
_entity_poly.pdbx_strand_id
1 'polypeptide(L)'
;MTKKKFIQRRGPNNSRIFTVRHFMAEKIPRSTVNHILKRKRKQGSGQTPKKMTKVELNKLKKAFDHKDNIIQRQSVKKFDISQQMVSKFLKKLQKTP
;
A
#
# COMPACT_ATOMS: atom_id res chain seq x y z
N MET A 1 -19.42 13.60 12.49
CA MET A 1 -18.03 13.22 12.12
C MET A 1 -17.79 13.59 10.66
N THR A 2 -17.24 14.77 10.41
CA THR A 2 -17.04 15.30 9.06
C THR A 2 -15.57 15.15 8.68
N LYS A 3 -15.27 14.32 7.68
CA LYS A 3 -13.93 14.14 7.13
C LYS A 3 -13.44 15.49 6.59
N LYS A 4 -12.56 16.18 7.32
CA LYS A 4 -11.88 17.38 6.82
C LYS A 4 -10.99 16.96 5.64
N LYS A 5 -11.43 17.34 4.43
CA LYS A 5 -10.65 17.31 3.18
C LYS A 5 -9.29 17.96 3.43
N PHE A 6 -8.24 17.15 3.43
CA PHE A 6 -6.87 17.64 3.38
C PHE A 6 -6.50 17.84 1.91
N ILE A 7 -6.86 18.98 1.32
CA ILE A 7 -6.34 19.38 0.00
C ILE A 7 -5.74 20.79 0.12
N GLN A 8 -4.45 20.81 -0.20
CA GLN A 8 -3.45 21.88 -0.16
C GLN A 8 -3.85 23.15 -0.90
N ARG A 9 -3.39 24.30 -0.40
CA ARG A 9 -2.87 25.43 -1.21
C ARG A 9 -1.98 26.32 -0.35
N ARG A 10 -0.63 26.30 -0.46
CA ARG A 10 0.28 27.46 -0.21
C ARG A 10 1.63 27.23 -0.90
N GLY A 11 2.14 28.27 -1.56
CA GLY A 11 3.21 28.28 -2.58
C GLY A 11 4.58 27.70 -2.20
N PRO A 12 5.55 27.75 -3.14
CA PRO A 12 6.74 26.88 -3.17
C PRO A 12 7.66 26.97 -1.94
N ASN A 13 7.61 28.08 -1.18
CA ASN A 13 8.45 28.30 -0.01
C ASN A 13 7.76 28.03 1.33
N ASN A 14 6.42 27.90 1.37
CA ASN A 14 5.67 27.86 2.63
C ASN A 14 5.43 26.43 3.15
N SER A 15 5.54 25.42 2.27
CA SER A 15 5.38 24.00 2.63
C SER A 15 6.55 23.45 3.48
N ARG A 16 7.78 23.93 3.25
CA ARG A 16 8.97 23.54 4.04
C ARG A 16 8.98 24.10 5.45
N ILE A 17 8.48 25.33 5.61
CA ILE A 17 8.41 25.99 6.93
C ILE A 17 7.38 25.28 7.81
N PHE A 18 6.25 24.87 7.23
CA PHE A 18 5.22 24.12 7.93
C PHE A 18 5.73 22.76 8.44
N THR A 19 6.41 21.98 7.60
CA THR A 19 6.93 20.66 8.00
C THR A 19 7.98 20.76 9.10
N VAL A 20 8.93 21.70 9.00
CA VAL A 20 9.96 21.88 10.04
C VAL A 20 9.34 22.31 11.37
N ARG A 21 8.41 23.26 11.38
CA ARG A 21 7.73 23.71 12.62
C ARG A 21 6.92 22.60 13.27
N HIS A 22 6.20 21.82 12.47
CA HIS A 22 5.42 20.68 12.94
C HIS A 22 6.31 19.61 13.59
N PHE A 23 7.38 19.18 12.92
CA PHE A 23 8.29 18.17 13.47
C PHE A 23 9.11 18.68 14.67
N MET A 24 9.43 19.97 14.72
CA MET A 24 10.05 20.56 15.92
C MET A 24 9.10 20.58 17.12
N ALA A 25 7.79 20.81 16.91
CA ALA A 25 6.78 20.72 17.97
C ALA A 25 6.62 19.28 18.49
N GLU A 26 6.82 18.28 17.63
CA GLU A 26 6.88 16.85 17.99
C GLU A 26 8.22 16.44 18.64
N LYS A 27 9.11 17.39 18.94
CA LYS A 27 10.45 17.17 19.52
C LYS A 27 11.37 16.29 18.66
N ILE A 28 11.11 16.19 17.36
CA ILE A 28 11.99 15.46 16.44
C ILE A 28 13.23 16.33 16.14
N PRO A 29 14.45 15.79 16.24
CA PRO A 29 15.66 16.55 15.97
C PRO A 29 15.66 17.16 14.57
N ARG A 30 16.07 18.43 14.47
CA ARG A 30 16.16 19.15 13.20
C ARG A 30 17.08 18.45 12.19
N SER A 31 18.11 17.76 12.68
CA SER A 31 19.00 16.90 11.88
C SER A 31 18.23 15.78 11.18
N THR A 32 17.33 15.10 11.90
CA THR A 32 16.45 14.04 11.38
C THR A 32 15.49 14.59 10.32
N VAL A 33 14.85 15.72 10.58
CA VAL A 33 13.96 16.38 9.61
C VAL A 33 14.72 16.72 8.32
N ASN A 34 15.90 17.31 8.45
CA ASN A 34 16.75 17.63 7.29
C ASN A 34 17.25 16.38 6.57
N HIS A 35 17.57 15.31 7.30
CA HIS A 35 17.99 14.04 6.71
C HIS A 35 16.87 13.42 5.88
N ILE A 36 15.62 13.48 6.35
CA ILE A 36 14.43 13.02 5.60
C ILE A 36 14.18 13.90 4.37
N LEU A 37 14.21 15.23 4.53
CA LEU A 37 13.96 16.17 3.42
C LEU A 37 15.04 16.09 2.32
N LYS A 38 16.28 15.77 2.67
CA LYS A 38 17.40 15.64 1.73
C LYS A 38 17.51 14.25 1.09
N ARG A 39 16.83 13.22 1.62
CA ARG A 39 16.86 11.87 1.05
C ARG A 39 16.15 11.87 -0.31
N LYS A 40 16.94 11.89 -1.38
CA LYS A 40 16.49 11.38 -2.69
C LYS A 40 16.45 9.85 -2.58
N ARG A 41 15.27 9.26 -2.70
CA ARG A 41 15.15 7.79 -2.75
C ARG A 41 15.94 7.29 -3.96
N LYS A 42 16.83 6.32 -3.76
CA LYS A 42 17.47 5.62 -4.88
C LYS A 42 16.36 4.97 -5.71
N GLN A 43 16.42 5.11 -7.03
CA GLN A 43 15.53 4.39 -7.93
C GLN A 43 15.66 2.88 -7.65
N GLY A 44 14.54 2.19 -7.42
CA GLY A 44 14.54 0.76 -7.05
C GLY A 44 14.71 0.45 -5.56
N SER A 45 14.77 1.44 -4.66
CA SER A 45 14.82 1.20 -3.20
C SER A 45 13.50 0.76 -2.56
N GLY A 46 12.41 0.72 -3.33
CA GLY A 46 11.13 0.19 -2.89
C GLY A 46 11.00 -1.30 -3.21
N GLN A 47 10.15 -2.01 -2.44
CA GLN A 47 9.78 -3.38 -2.77
C GLN A 47 9.20 -3.41 -4.20
N THR A 48 9.78 -4.23 -5.06
CA THR A 48 9.28 -4.39 -6.42
C THR A 48 7.96 -5.17 -6.38
N PRO A 49 6.92 -4.71 -7.09
CA PRO A 49 5.65 -5.43 -7.13
C PRO A 49 5.88 -6.78 -7.82
N LYS A 50 5.82 -7.86 -7.05
CA LYS A 50 5.92 -9.23 -7.58
C LYS A 50 4.60 -9.60 -8.25
N LYS A 51 4.64 -9.87 -9.56
CA LYS A 51 3.50 -10.45 -10.27
C LYS A 51 3.37 -11.92 -9.87
N MET A 52 2.14 -12.35 -9.61
CA MET A 52 1.83 -13.76 -9.35
C MET A 52 2.07 -14.58 -10.62
N THR A 53 2.70 -15.74 -10.46
CA THR A 53 2.92 -16.67 -11.57
C THR A 53 1.62 -17.36 -11.98
N LYS A 54 1.56 -17.87 -13.21
CA LYS A 54 0.41 -18.63 -13.72
C LYS A 54 0.10 -19.87 -12.85
N VAL A 55 1.13 -20.50 -12.29
CA VAL A 55 1.01 -21.67 -11.41
C VAL A 55 0.35 -21.29 -10.08
N GLU A 56 0.78 -20.20 -9.46
CA GLU A 56 0.19 -19.68 -8.21
C GLU A 56 -1.27 -19.25 -8.43
N LEU A 57 -1.57 -18.63 -9.57
CA LEU A 57 -2.94 -18.29 -9.96
C LEU A 57 -3.84 -19.52 -10.09
N ASN A 58 -3.34 -20.61 -10.69
CA ASN A 58 -4.10 -21.86 -10.80
C ASN A 58 -4.34 -22.51 -9.43
N LYS A 59 -3.35 -22.47 -8.53
CA LYS A 59 -3.51 -22.93 -7.14
C LYS A 59 -4.54 -22.08 -6.38
N LEU A 60 -4.52 -20.76 -6.57
CA LEU A 60 -5.49 -19.85 -5.98
C LEU A 60 -6.90 -20.12 -6.51
N LYS A 61 -7.05 -20.33 -7.83
CA LYS A 61 -8.34 -20.67 -8.44
C LYS A 61 -8.89 -21.97 -7.85
N LYS A 62 -8.09 -23.06 -7.82
CA LYS A 62 -8.51 -24.35 -7.23
C LYS A 62 -8.92 -24.22 -5.76
N ALA A 63 -8.17 -23.43 -4.98
CA ALA A 63 -8.47 -23.19 -3.56
C ALA A 63 -9.82 -22.50 -3.31
N PHE A 64 -10.38 -21.81 -4.30
CA PHE A 64 -11.69 -21.15 -4.22
C PHE A 64 -12.81 -21.90 -4.97
N ASP A 65 -12.47 -22.79 -5.89
CA ASP A 65 -13.41 -23.60 -6.69
C ASP A 65 -13.87 -24.85 -5.92
N HIS A 66 -13.00 -25.39 -5.05
CA HIS A 66 -13.30 -26.57 -4.23
C HIS A 66 -13.99 -26.20 -2.90
N LYS A 67 -14.76 -27.14 -2.35
CA LYS A 67 -15.46 -27.08 -1.04
C LYS A 67 -14.53 -26.93 0.18
N ASP A 68 -13.27 -26.53 -0.01
CA ASP A 68 -12.27 -26.37 1.04
C ASP A 68 -12.60 -25.22 2.02
N ASN A 69 -13.70 -24.49 1.80
CA ASN A 69 -14.19 -23.39 2.64
C ASN A 69 -13.08 -22.38 3.01
N ILE A 70 -12.13 -22.17 2.08
CA ILE A 70 -10.99 -21.28 2.33
C ILE A 70 -11.50 -19.84 2.30
N ILE A 71 -11.42 -19.18 3.46
CA ILE A 71 -11.84 -17.79 3.61
C ILE A 71 -10.78 -16.89 2.95
N GLN A 72 -11.21 -15.79 2.30
CA GLN A 72 -10.30 -14.81 1.67
C GLN A 72 -9.14 -14.35 2.57
N ARG A 73 -9.37 -14.28 3.88
CA ARG A 73 -8.35 -13.93 4.87
C ARG A 73 -7.24 -14.99 4.97
N GLN A 74 -7.57 -16.26 4.84
CA GLN A 74 -6.61 -17.36 4.84
C GLN A 74 -5.79 -17.36 3.55
N SER A 75 -6.40 -17.05 2.39
CA SER A 75 -5.67 -16.95 1.13
C SER A 75 -4.65 -15.79 1.12
N VAL A 76 -4.96 -14.66 1.76
CA VAL A 76 -4.01 -13.54 1.92
C VAL A 76 -2.72 -14.01 2.58
N LYS A 77 -2.82 -14.78 3.67
CA LYS A 77 -1.65 -15.32 4.37
C LYS A 77 -0.95 -16.42 3.56
N LYS A 78 -1.72 -17.32 2.96
CA LYS A 78 -1.19 -18.49 2.24
C LYS A 78 -0.42 -18.12 0.97
N PHE A 79 -0.85 -17.06 0.29
CA PHE A 79 -0.26 -16.62 -0.99
C PHE A 79 0.57 -15.33 -0.86
N ASP A 80 0.73 -14.79 0.35
CA ASP A 80 1.45 -13.53 0.63
C ASP A 80 1.01 -12.38 -0.31
N ILE A 81 -0.31 -12.18 -0.38
CA ILE A 81 -0.93 -11.19 -1.27
C ILE A 81 -1.87 -10.27 -0.53
N SER A 82 -2.04 -9.04 -1.04
CA SER A 82 -2.98 -8.10 -0.45
C SER A 82 -4.43 -8.57 -0.60
N GLN A 83 -5.26 -8.24 0.39
CA GLN A 83 -6.68 -8.58 0.39
C GLN A 83 -7.42 -7.99 -0.82
N GLN A 84 -7.02 -6.79 -1.26
CA GLN A 84 -7.59 -6.15 -2.45
C GLN A 84 -7.36 -6.98 -3.71
N MET A 85 -6.19 -7.59 -3.86
CA MET A 85 -5.86 -8.45 -5.00
C MET A 85 -6.72 -9.72 -5.01
N VAL A 86 -6.92 -10.34 -3.85
CA VAL A 86 -7.83 -11.50 -3.70
C VAL A 86 -9.25 -11.13 -4.13
N SER A 87 -9.79 -10.01 -3.62
CA SER A 87 -11.15 -9.58 -3.96
C SER A 87 -11.30 -9.26 -5.45
N LYS A 88 -10.33 -8.57 -6.05
CA LYS A 88 -10.31 -8.28 -7.49
C LYS A 88 -10.27 -9.56 -8.33
N PHE A 89 -9.50 -10.56 -7.89
CA PHE A 89 -9.38 -11.85 -8.56
C PHE A 89 -10.71 -12.63 -8.51
N LEU A 90 -11.33 -12.73 -7.33
CA LEU A 90 -12.61 -13.42 -7.16
C LEU A 90 -13.73 -12.78 -7.99
N LYS A 91 -13.80 -11.46 -8.01
CA LYS A 91 -14.75 -10.72 -8.87
C LYS A 91 -14.53 -10.99 -10.36
N LYS A 92 -13.28 -11.28 -10.77
CA LYS A 92 -12.98 -11.61 -12.16
C LYS A 92 -13.43 -13.04 -12.50
N LEU A 93 -13.28 -13.99 -11.57
CA LEU A 93 -13.72 -15.38 -11.74
C LEU A 93 -15.23 -15.53 -11.78
N GLN A 94 -15.98 -14.74 -10.99
CA GLN A 94 -17.45 -14.78 -10.97
C GLN A 94 -18.11 -14.12 -12.20
N LYS A 95 -17.34 -13.36 -12.99
CA LYS A 95 -17.83 -12.64 -14.18
C LYS A 95 -17.60 -13.39 -15.50
N THR A 96 -16.94 -14.53 -15.46
CA THR A 96 -16.83 -15.42 -16.62
C THR A 96 -18.15 -16.17 -16.78
N PRO A 97 -18.81 -16.11 -17.97
CA PRO A 97 -20.04 -16.86 -18.22
C PRO A 97 -19.82 -18.37 -18.10
#